data_AF-A0A7U9P4G1-F1
#
_entry.id   AF-A0A7U9P4G1-F1
#
_cell.length_a   1.000
_cell.length_b   1.000
_cell.length_c   1.000
_cell.angle_alpha   90.00
_cell.angle_beta   90.00
_cell.angle_gamma   90.00
#
_symmetry.space_group_name_H-M   'P 1'
#
loop_
_entity.id
_entity.type
_entity.pdbx_description
1 polymer ?
#
loop_
_entity_poly.entity_id
_entity_poly.type
_entity_poly.pdbx_seq_one_letter_code
_entity_poly.pdbx_strand_id
1 'polypeptide(L)'
;TLVKIKPKIFVFCADFHRHELIGELEGKDVLPSLESTEKFMVALIDTALAAQNAAIAAESMGLGICYIGGLRNNLPEVCQLLNIPKRVIPLFGLAVGYPAQTPDPKPRLPFEHVYHEDEYNQDRARFLEQLQRYNETVSAYYEQRTNGRRRDTWTGQMADTLSRQVRMYMKEFVEGKGFNLR
;
A
#
# COMPACT_ATOMS: atom_id res chain seq x y z
N THR A 1 2.82 14.51 1.92
CA THR A 1 3.09 15.82 2.57
C THR A 1 3.98 15.63 3.78
N LEU A 2 4.99 16.48 3.99
CA LEU A 2 5.78 16.46 5.23
C LEU A 2 4.93 17.09 6.34
N VAL A 3 4.55 16.28 7.33
CA VAL A 3 3.70 16.71 8.45
C VAL A 3 4.54 17.56 9.41
N LYS A 4 3.98 18.66 9.93
CA LYS A 4 4.57 19.49 10.99
C LYS A 4 4.75 18.65 12.27
N ILE A 5 5.59 19.12 13.20
CA ILE A 5 6.00 18.44 14.44
C ILE A 5 4.83 17.66 15.09
N LYS A 6 5.03 16.33 15.31
CA LYS A 6 4.12 15.34 15.93
C LYS A 6 2.90 14.87 15.08
N PRO A 7 3.11 14.20 13.92
CA PRO A 7 2.02 13.47 13.27
C PRO A 7 1.43 12.41 14.20
N LYS A 8 0.11 12.17 14.07
CA LYS A 8 -0.48 10.93 14.57
C LYS A 8 -0.19 9.83 13.55
N ILE A 9 0.31 8.69 14.04
CA ILE A 9 0.59 7.52 13.21
C ILE A 9 -0.47 6.49 13.53
N PHE A 10 -1.29 6.16 12.53
CA PHE A 10 -2.21 5.03 12.57
C PHE A 10 -1.51 3.82 11.95
N VAL A 11 -1.71 2.64 12.51
CA VAL A 11 -1.25 1.37 11.90
C VAL A 11 -2.48 0.58 11.53
N PHE A 12 -2.66 0.35 10.23
CA PHE A 12 -3.80 -0.39 9.70
C PHE A 12 -3.43 -1.86 9.57
N CYS A 13 -4.26 -2.72 10.15
CA CYS A 13 -4.00 -4.15 10.27
C CYS A 13 -5.14 -4.96 9.63
N ALA A 14 -4.77 -6.03 8.92
CA ALA A 14 -5.68 -7.14 8.65
C ALA A 14 -5.93 -7.88 9.97
N ASP A 15 -7.19 -8.08 10.37
CA ASP A 15 -7.58 -8.63 11.68
C ASP A 15 -8.61 -9.77 11.58
N PHE A 16 -8.12 -11.00 11.74
CA PHE A 16 -8.91 -12.21 11.93
C PHE A 16 -8.86 -12.77 13.34
N HIS A 17 -8.15 -12.11 14.27
CA HIS A 17 -8.18 -12.51 15.68
C HIS A 17 -9.60 -12.37 16.23
N ARG A 18 -10.29 -11.28 15.92
CA ARG A 18 -11.72 -11.12 16.27
C ARG A 18 -12.60 -12.24 15.72
N HIS A 19 -12.28 -12.75 14.53
CA HIS A 19 -13.10 -13.75 13.85
C HIS A 19 -12.84 -15.16 14.41
N GLU A 20 -11.62 -15.44 14.86
CA GLU A 20 -11.30 -16.65 15.63
C GLU A 20 -12.09 -16.70 16.94
N LEU A 21 -12.12 -15.59 17.70
CA LEU A 21 -12.93 -15.49 18.93
C LEU A 21 -14.44 -15.67 18.66
N ILE A 22 -14.95 -15.19 17.52
CA ILE A 22 -16.33 -15.43 17.11
C ILE A 22 -16.58 -16.93 16.86
N GLY A 23 -15.64 -17.63 16.19
CA GLY A 23 -15.73 -19.07 15.99
C GLY A 23 -15.78 -19.83 17.32
N GLU A 24 -14.95 -19.44 18.29
CA GLU A 24 -14.95 -20.00 19.64
C GLU A 24 -16.29 -19.77 20.36
N LEU A 25 -16.79 -18.53 20.35
CA LEU A 25 -18.05 -18.15 21.00
C LEU A 25 -19.25 -18.94 20.44
N GLU A 26 -19.26 -19.16 19.13
CA GLU A 26 -20.34 -19.83 18.42
C GLU A 26 -20.15 -21.35 18.30
N GLY A 27 -19.03 -21.89 18.81
CA GLY A 27 -18.69 -23.31 18.68
C GLY A 27 -18.52 -23.78 17.23
N LYS A 28 -18.00 -22.92 16.34
CA LYS A 28 -17.83 -23.18 14.90
C LYS A 28 -16.36 -23.19 14.51
N ASP A 29 -15.97 -24.19 13.72
CA ASP A 29 -14.64 -24.21 13.12
C ASP A 29 -14.56 -23.22 11.94
N VAL A 30 -13.98 -22.06 12.21
CA VAL A 30 -13.77 -21.00 11.22
C VAL A 30 -12.35 -21.01 10.65
N LEU A 31 -11.42 -21.76 11.24
CA LEU A 31 -9.99 -21.66 10.92
C LEU A 31 -9.67 -22.01 9.46
N PRO A 32 -10.27 -23.05 8.85
CA PRO A 32 -10.05 -23.34 7.44
C PRO A 32 -10.38 -22.16 6.52
N SER A 33 -11.41 -21.37 6.87
CA SER A 33 -11.77 -20.18 6.11
C SER A 33 -10.78 -19.05 6.36
N LEU A 34 -10.47 -18.73 7.63
CA LEU A 34 -9.57 -17.63 7.98
C LEU A 34 -8.14 -17.80 7.42
N GLU A 35 -7.71 -19.03 7.21
CA GLU A 35 -6.38 -19.38 6.71
C GLU A 35 -6.28 -19.40 5.19
N SER A 36 -7.41 -19.29 4.47
CA SER A 36 -7.46 -19.32 3.01
C SER A 36 -6.90 -18.05 2.37
N THR A 37 -6.35 -18.20 1.17
CA THR A 37 -5.93 -17.10 0.29
C THR A 37 -7.09 -16.14 0.00
N GLU A 38 -8.30 -16.66 -0.20
CA GLU A 38 -9.51 -15.86 -0.40
C GLU A 38 -9.77 -14.91 0.78
N LYS A 39 -9.78 -15.43 2.01
CA LYS A 39 -9.99 -14.58 3.19
C LYS A 39 -8.81 -13.65 3.44
N PHE A 40 -7.59 -14.04 3.11
CA PHE A 40 -6.47 -13.12 3.13
C PHE A 40 -6.71 -11.92 2.22
N MET A 41 -7.16 -12.12 0.97
CA MET A 41 -7.51 -11.03 0.06
C MET A 41 -8.62 -10.14 0.63
N VAL A 42 -9.68 -10.73 1.21
CA VAL A 42 -10.75 -9.97 1.88
C VAL A 42 -10.19 -9.05 2.96
N ALA A 43 -9.34 -9.57 3.85
CA ALA A 43 -8.77 -8.77 4.94
C ALA A 43 -7.87 -7.63 4.44
N LEU A 44 -7.11 -7.85 3.36
CA LEU A 44 -6.30 -6.81 2.72
C LEU A 44 -7.16 -5.70 2.14
N ILE A 45 -8.23 -6.07 1.41
CA ILE A 45 -9.14 -5.13 0.75
C ILE A 45 -9.89 -4.31 1.79
N ASP A 46 -10.50 -4.93 2.80
CA ASP A 46 -11.21 -4.23 3.89
C ASP A 46 -10.32 -3.19 4.55
N THR A 47 -9.08 -3.57 4.86
CA THR A 47 -8.11 -2.69 5.50
C THR A 47 -7.73 -1.51 4.60
N ALA A 48 -7.54 -1.74 3.29
CA ALA A 48 -7.20 -0.70 2.33
C ALA A 48 -8.34 0.30 2.11
N LEU A 49 -9.59 -0.19 2.03
CA LEU A 49 -10.79 0.65 1.88
C LEU A 49 -10.97 1.56 3.11
N ALA A 50 -10.84 0.98 4.31
CA ALA A 50 -10.90 1.75 5.57
C ALA A 50 -9.81 2.83 5.63
N ALA A 51 -8.58 2.49 5.24
CA ALA A 51 -7.47 3.43 5.24
C ALA A 51 -7.66 4.58 4.23
N GLN A 52 -8.19 4.29 3.04
CA GLN A 52 -8.43 5.32 2.04
C GLN A 52 -9.56 6.28 2.45
N ASN A 53 -10.61 5.78 3.10
CA ASN A 53 -11.63 6.64 3.71
C ASN A 53 -11.02 7.55 4.80
N ALA A 54 -10.15 7.00 5.65
CA ALA A 54 -9.44 7.80 6.66
C ALA A 54 -8.54 8.87 6.04
N ALA A 55 -7.86 8.56 4.93
CA ALA A 55 -7.04 9.51 4.19
C ALA A 55 -7.88 10.67 3.62
N ILE A 56 -8.98 10.37 2.94
CA ILE A 56 -9.89 11.37 2.37
C ILE A 56 -10.51 12.24 3.46
N ALA A 57 -10.93 11.63 4.58
CA ALA A 57 -11.48 12.37 5.72
C ALA A 57 -10.45 13.30 6.36
N ALA A 58 -9.19 12.86 6.49
CA ALA A 58 -8.13 13.72 7.00
C ALA A 58 -7.85 14.90 6.07
N GLU A 59 -7.74 14.65 4.76
CA GLU A 59 -7.49 15.69 3.75
C GLU A 59 -8.64 16.71 3.67
N SER A 60 -9.90 16.27 3.81
CA SER A 60 -11.07 17.17 3.82
C SER A 60 -11.09 18.10 5.04
N MET A 61 -10.42 17.71 6.14
CA MET A 61 -10.21 18.54 7.33
C MET A 61 -8.96 19.44 7.24
N GLY A 62 -8.31 19.51 6.07
CA GLY A 62 -7.10 20.30 5.85
C GLY A 62 -5.82 19.68 6.42
N LEU A 63 -5.84 18.39 6.78
CA LEU A 63 -4.66 17.65 7.23
C LEU A 63 -3.93 17.06 6.03
N GLY A 64 -2.62 16.88 6.16
CA GLY A 64 -1.82 16.11 5.20
C GLY A 64 -1.67 14.67 5.65
N ILE A 65 -1.61 13.75 4.67
CA ILE A 65 -1.36 12.33 4.93
C ILE A 65 -0.10 11.79 4.24
N CYS A 66 0.37 10.64 4.71
CA CYS A 66 1.40 9.84 4.05
C CYS A 66 1.27 8.36 4.47
N TYR A 67 1.09 7.47 3.49
CA TYR A 67 1.17 6.03 3.71
C TYR A 67 2.62 5.59 3.97
N ILE A 68 2.81 4.73 4.97
CA ILE A 68 4.11 4.21 5.41
C ILE A 68 4.13 2.70 5.17
N GLY A 69 4.42 2.31 3.93
CA GLY A 69 4.66 0.90 3.58
C GLY A 69 5.99 0.36 4.10
N GLY A 70 6.91 1.24 4.54
CA GLY A 70 8.21 0.88 5.12
C GLY A 70 8.10 0.06 6.40
N LEU A 71 6.96 0.11 7.09
CA LEU A 71 6.61 -0.73 8.23
C LEU A 71 6.83 -2.23 7.91
N ARG A 72 6.61 -2.64 6.66
CA ARG A 72 6.81 -4.02 6.19
C ARG A 72 8.27 -4.45 6.02
N ASN A 73 9.23 -3.62 6.38
CA ASN A 73 10.65 -4.01 6.36
C ASN A 73 11.02 -4.90 7.55
N ASN A 74 10.35 -4.74 8.70
CA ASN A 74 10.58 -5.55 9.90
C ASN A 74 9.26 -5.77 10.67
N LEU A 75 8.33 -6.53 10.09
CA LEU A 75 7.05 -6.84 10.74
C LEU A 75 7.17 -7.57 12.09
N PRO A 76 8.13 -8.50 12.31
CA PRO A 76 8.32 -9.11 13.62
C PRO A 76 8.53 -8.07 14.74
N GLU A 77 9.42 -7.10 14.53
CA GLU A 77 9.70 -6.03 15.49
C GLU A 77 8.47 -5.12 15.69
N VAL A 78 7.75 -4.78 14.60
CA VAL A 78 6.52 -3.99 14.70
C VAL A 78 5.45 -4.75 15.50
N CYS A 79 5.28 -6.04 15.26
CA CYS A 79 4.35 -6.87 16.00
C CYS A 79 4.71 -6.96 17.48
N GLN A 80 6.00 -7.09 17.80
CA GLN A 80 6.48 -7.08 19.19
C GLN A 80 6.18 -5.74 19.86
N LEU A 81 6.52 -4.63 19.21
CA LEU A 81 6.32 -3.28 19.75
C LEU A 81 4.84 -2.97 20.04
N LEU A 82 3.95 -3.41 19.14
CA LEU A 82 2.51 -3.13 19.21
C LEU A 82 1.72 -4.27 19.87
N ASN A 83 2.38 -5.29 20.43
CA ASN A 83 1.77 -6.48 21.02
C ASN A 83 0.71 -7.14 20.10
N ILE A 84 1.04 -7.27 18.82
CA ILE A 84 0.11 -7.78 17.79
C ILE A 84 -0.05 -9.31 17.93
N PRO A 85 -1.27 -9.82 18.18
CA PRO A 85 -1.50 -11.24 18.39
C PRO A 85 -1.37 -12.07 17.10
N LYS A 86 -1.63 -13.37 17.21
CA LYS A 86 -1.87 -14.23 16.04
C LYS A 86 -3.10 -13.73 15.27
N ARG A 87 -3.19 -14.02 13.98
CA ARG A 87 -4.29 -13.60 13.09
C ARG A 87 -4.48 -12.09 12.99
N VAL A 88 -3.42 -11.32 13.25
CA VAL A 88 -3.36 -9.88 12.95
C VAL A 88 -2.05 -9.56 12.24
N ILE A 89 -2.13 -8.82 11.13
CA ILE A 89 -0.97 -8.40 10.31
C ILE A 89 -1.02 -6.89 10.06
N PRO A 90 -0.03 -6.12 10.53
CA PRO A 90 0.15 -4.73 10.12
C PRO A 90 0.47 -4.61 8.63
N LEU A 91 -0.31 -3.84 7.87
CA LEU A 91 -0.13 -3.70 6.42
C LEU A 91 0.68 -2.45 6.05
N PHE A 92 0.36 -1.33 6.69
CA PHE A 92 1.01 -0.03 6.50
C PHE A 92 0.64 0.93 7.63
N GLY A 93 1.50 1.92 7.83
CA GLY A 93 1.16 3.10 8.64
C GLY A 93 0.45 4.17 7.81
N LEU A 94 -0.26 5.07 8.46
CA LEU A 94 -0.77 6.32 7.91
C LEU A 94 -0.38 7.45 8.86
N ALA A 95 0.56 8.30 8.43
CA ALA A 95 0.87 9.52 9.15
C ALA A 95 -0.14 10.60 8.79
N VAL A 96 -0.71 11.26 9.80
CA VAL A 96 -1.71 12.32 9.64
C VAL A 96 -1.33 13.51 10.51
N GLY A 97 -1.43 14.72 9.95
CA GLY A 97 -1.33 15.95 10.72
C GLY A 97 -1.21 17.19 9.84
N TYR A 98 -1.00 18.36 10.45
CA TYR A 98 -0.94 19.61 9.71
C TYR A 98 0.25 19.67 8.75
N PRO A 99 0.03 19.99 7.47
CA PRO A 99 1.10 20.04 6.48
C PRO A 99 2.08 21.18 6.79
N ALA A 100 3.38 20.92 6.73
CA ALA A 100 4.40 21.98 6.77
C ALA A 100 4.65 22.58 5.38
N GLN A 101 4.30 21.85 4.32
CA GLN A 101 4.48 22.20 2.92
C GLN A 101 3.35 21.58 2.09
N THR A 102 3.01 22.20 0.96
CA THR A 102 2.06 21.67 -0.01
C THR A 102 2.81 21.35 -1.30
N PRO A 103 3.36 20.13 -1.45
CA PRO A 103 4.14 19.78 -2.63
C PRO A 103 3.23 19.65 -3.86
N ASP A 104 3.78 19.93 -5.04
CA ASP A 104 3.05 19.72 -6.30
C ASP A 104 2.60 18.26 -6.45
N PRO A 105 1.40 18.03 -7.01
CA PRO A 105 0.92 16.70 -7.34
C PRO A 105 1.88 16.01 -8.31
N LYS A 106 2.25 14.76 -8.00
CA LYS A 106 2.94 13.91 -8.97
C LYS A 106 1.98 13.58 -10.12
N PRO A 107 2.42 13.61 -11.39
CA PRO A 107 1.65 13.07 -12.50
C PRO A 107 1.22 11.62 -12.25
N ARG A 108 0.13 11.18 -12.88
CA ARG A 108 -0.33 9.78 -12.91
C ARG A 108 -0.24 9.27 -14.34
N LEU A 109 -0.26 7.94 -14.49
CA LEU A 109 -0.37 7.30 -15.80
C LEU A 109 -1.56 7.87 -16.57
N PRO A 110 -1.50 7.93 -17.92
CA PRO A 110 -2.64 8.31 -18.75
C PRO A 110 -3.88 7.50 -18.39
N PHE A 111 -5.05 8.14 -18.41
CA PHE A 111 -6.31 7.49 -18.03
C PHE A 111 -6.55 6.23 -18.87
N GLU A 112 -6.35 6.33 -20.19
CA GLU A 112 -6.50 5.25 -21.16
C GLU A 112 -5.47 4.13 -21.04
N HIS A 113 -4.48 4.27 -20.16
CA HIS A 113 -3.53 3.20 -19.83
C HIS A 113 -3.98 2.39 -18.61
N VAL A 114 -4.77 2.99 -17.70
CA VAL A 114 -5.25 2.36 -16.47
C VAL A 114 -6.69 1.87 -16.62
N TYR A 115 -7.51 2.60 -17.38
CA TYR A 115 -8.89 2.26 -17.68
C TYR A 115 -8.96 1.42 -18.96
N HIS A 116 -9.73 0.35 -18.88
CA HIS A 116 -9.99 -0.57 -19.98
C HIS A 116 -11.51 -0.76 -20.09
N GLU A 117 -12.01 -0.78 -21.31
CA GLU A 117 -13.42 -1.01 -21.61
C GLU A 117 -13.57 -2.45 -22.10
N ASP A 118 -14.51 -3.18 -21.49
CA ASP A 118 -14.84 -4.60 -21.71
C ASP A 118 -13.71 -5.62 -21.44
N GLU A 119 -12.56 -5.46 -22.10
CA GLU A 119 -11.43 -6.39 -22.05
C GLU A 119 -10.12 -5.70 -21.66
N TYR A 120 -9.24 -6.44 -21.00
CA TYR A 120 -7.89 -5.95 -20.73
C TYR A 120 -7.14 -5.77 -22.06
N ASN A 121 -6.59 -4.59 -22.28
CA ASN A 121 -5.91 -4.27 -23.53
C ASN A 121 -4.57 -5.04 -23.60
N GLN A 122 -4.41 -5.91 -24.58
CA GLN A 122 -3.20 -6.71 -24.80
C GLN A 122 -2.33 -6.20 -25.97
N ASP A 123 -2.66 -5.05 -26.57
CA ASP A 123 -1.85 -4.42 -27.60
C ASP A 123 -0.52 -3.93 -27.00
N ARG A 124 0.49 -4.76 -27.19
CA ARG A 124 1.85 -4.50 -26.69
C ARG A 124 2.46 -3.22 -27.27
N ALA A 125 2.24 -2.92 -28.54
CA ALA A 125 2.84 -1.74 -29.17
C ALA A 125 2.25 -0.46 -28.55
N ARG A 126 0.93 -0.42 -28.41
CA ARG A 126 0.22 0.67 -27.72
C ARG A 126 0.64 0.82 -26.26
N PHE A 127 0.78 -0.29 -25.53
CA PHE A 127 1.26 -0.27 -24.14
C PHE A 127 2.64 0.38 -24.02
N LEU A 128 3.59 -0.02 -24.88
CA LEU A 128 4.94 0.53 -24.88
C LEU A 128 4.96 2.01 -25.25
N GLU A 129 4.19 2.42 -26.25
CA GLU A 129 4.05 3.83 -26.65
C GLU A 129 3.54 4.70 -25.48
N GLN A 130 2.46 4.27 -24.80
CA GLN A 130 1.89 5.00 -23.66
C GLN A 130 2.90 5.11 -22.50
N LEU A 131 3.65 4.04 -22.22
CA LEU A 131 4.71 4.07 -21.21
C LEU A 131 5.84 5.04 -21.58
N GLN A 132 6.21 5.11 -22.87
CA GLN A 132 7.24 6.02 -23.36
C GLN A 132 6.79 7.49 -23.23
N ARG A 133 5.54 7.79 -23.61
CA ARG A 133 4.94 9.11 -23.42
C ARG A 133 4.87 9.50 -21.93
N TYR A 134 4.53 8.55 -21.06
CA TYR A 134 4.51 8.81 -19.63
C TYR A 134 5.92 9.04 -19.05
N ASN A 135 6.94 8.39 -19.60
CA ASN A 135 8.33 8.66 -19.24
C ASN A 135 8.75 10.10 -19.52
N GLU A 136 8.36 10.66 -20.66
CA GLU A 136 8.62 12.07 -20.99
C GLU A 136 7.97 13.00 -19.96
N THR A 137 6.71 12.72 -19.60
CA THR A 137 5.96 13.47 -18.57
C THR A 137 6.67 13.44 -17.21
N VAL A 138 7.11 12.27 -16.77
CA VAL A 138 7.78 12.10 -15.47
C VAL A 138 9.18 12.69 -15.46
N SER A 139 9.93 12.55 -16.56
CA SER A 139 11.26 13.15 -16.72
C SER A 139 11.19 14.67 -16.62
N ALA A 140 10.28 15.31 -17.37
CA ALA A 140 10.06 16.75 -17.33
C ALA A 140 9.63 17.24 -15.94
N TYR A 141 8.74 16.50 -15.28
CA TYR A 141 8.31 16.80 -13.91
C TYR A 141 9.49 16.80 -12.92
N TYR A 142 10.37 15.79 -12.97
CA TYR A 142 11.54 15.74 -12.08
C TYR A 142 12.57 16.80 -12.41
N GLU A 143 12.78 17.11 -13.69
CA GLU A 143 13.69 18.17 -14.14
C GLU A 143 13.25 19.52 -13.58
N GLN A 144 11.97 19.87 -13.75
CA GLN A 144 11.39 21.09 -13.21
C GLN A 144 11.45 21.13 -11.68
N ARG A 145 10.99 20.06 -11.01
CA ARG A 145 10.89 20.01 -9.54
C ARG A 145 12.24 20.08 -8.82
N THR A 146 13.31 19.61 -9.47
CA THR A 146 14.63 19.48 -8.85
C THR A 146 15.66 20.47 -9.41
N ASN A 147 15.22 21.44 -10.22
CA ASN A 147 16.08 22.38 -10.94
C ASN A 147 17.20 21.66 -11.71
N GLY A 148 16.82 20.67 -12.52
CA GLY A 148 17.71 19.92 -13.40
C GLY A 148 18.57 18.83 -12.75
N ARG A 149 18.47 18.62 -11.43
CA ARG A 149 19.26 17.59 -10.73
C ARG A 149 18.82 16.16 -11.04
N ARG A 150 17.55 15.97 -11.41
CA ARG A 150 16.95 14.67 -11.73
C ARG A 150 16.20 14.76 -13.05
N ARG A 151 16.28 13.71 -13.85
CA ARG A 151 15.58 13.54 -15.14
C ARG A 151 15.14 12.09 -15.36
N ASP A 152 14.84 11.41 -14.25
CA ASP A 152 14.52 10.00 -14.23
C ASP A 152 13.22 9.72 -14.99
N THR A 153 13.19 8.62 -15.73
CA THR A 153 11.95 8.09 -16.31
C THR A 153 11.16 7.28 -15.29
N TRP A 154 9.85 7.10 -15.52
CA TRP A 154 9.03 6.27 -14.63
C TRP A 154 9.40 4.79 -14.76
N THR A 155 9.51 4.28 -15.98
CA THR A 155 9.85 2.87 -16.22
C THR A 155 11.23 2.53 -15.68
N GLY A 156 12.22 3.44 -15.78
CA GLY A 156 13.54 3.26 -15.18
C GLY A 156 13.47 3.12 -13.66
N GLN A 157 12.78 4.05 -12.99
CA GLN A 157 12.57 3.97 -11.52
C GLN A 157 11.87 2.68 -11.09
N MET A 158 10.85 2.23 -11.85
CA MET A 158 10.14 0.99 -11.53
C MET A 158 11.01 -0.24 -11.77
N ALA A 159 11.75 -0.30 -12.88
CA ALA A 159 12.68 -1.40 -13.17
C ALA A 159 13.78 -1.51 -12.10
N ASP A 160 14.38 -0.38 -11.69
CA ASP A 160 15.40 -0.34 -10.64
C ASP A 160 14.85 -0.76 -9.27
N THR A 161 13.58 -0.45 -8.99
CA THR A 161 12.94 -0.83 -7.73
C THR A 161 12.58 -2.32 -7.72
N LEU A 162 11.97 -2.82 -8.79
CA LEU A 162 11.47 -4.19 -8.89
C LEU A 162 12.58 -5.22 -9.15
N SER A 163 13.73 -4.81 -9.71
CA SER A 163 14.91 -5.67 -9.84
C SER A 163 15.57 -6.00 -8.49
N ARG A 164 15.24 -5.27 -7.43
CA ARG A 164 15.73 -5.53 -6.07
C ARG A 164 14.78 -6.49 -5.35
N GLN A 165 15.32 -7.60 -4.86
CA GLN A 165 14.58 -8.51 -3.99
C GLN A 165 14.43 -7.89 -2.60
N VAL A 166 13.23 -7.39 -2.30
CA VAL A 166 12.91 -6.74 -1.02
C VAL A 166 11.81 -7.53 -0.30
N ARG A 167 11.97 -7.71 1.02
CA ARG A 167 10.96 -8.34 1.90
C ARG A 167 10.63 -9.79 1.51
N MET A 168 11.63 -10.56 1.09
CA MET A 168 11.43 -11.97 0.71
C MET A 168 10.93 -12.86 1.85
N TYR A 169 11.08 -12.43 3.11
CA TYR A 169 10.54 -13.10 4.31
C TYR A 169 9.00 -13.03 4.45
N MET A 170 8.33 -12.25 3.57
CA MET A 170 6.92 -11.91 3.75
C MET A 170 6.01 -13.14 3.71
N LYS A 171 6.35 -14.15 2.90
CA LYS A 171 5.54 -15.36 2.80
C LYS A 171 5.51 -16.10 4.13
N GLU A 172 6.68 -16.43 4.67
CA GLU A 172 6.81 -17.16 5.94
C GLU A 172 6.21 -16.35 7.09
N PHE A 173 6.33 -15.02 7.05
CA PHE A 173 5.73 -14.16 8.06
C PHE A 173 4.19 -14.17 8.02
N VAL A 174 3.59 -14.03 6.84
CA VAL A 174 2.12 -14.04 6.66
C VAL A 174 1.55 -15.39 7.07
N GLU A 175 2.18 -16.48 6.63
CA GLU A 175 1.83 -17.86 7.02
C GLU A 175 1.98 -18.05 8.53
N GLY A 176 3.08 -17.59 9.13
CA GLY A 176 3.29 -17.62 10.57
C GLY A 176 2.26 -16.85 11.40
N LYS A 177 1.59 -15.86 10.80
CA LYS A 177 0.46 -15.14 11.40
C LYS A 177 -0.90 -15.82 11.19
N GLY A 178 -0.95 -16.93 10.47
CA GLY A 178 -2.17 -17.72 10.23
C GLY A 178 -3.02 -17.21 9.06
N PHE A 179 -2.39 -16.59 8.06
CA PHE A 179 -3.02 -16.14 6.83
C PHE A 179 -2.39 -16.84 5.63
N ASN A 180 -3.14 -16.97 4.53
CA ASN A 180 -2.62 -17.42 3.23
C ASN A 180 -1.87 -18.77 3.30
N LEU A 181 -2.38 -19.71 4.09
CA LEU A 181 -1.80 -21.04 4.26
C LEU A 181 -2.30 -22.05 3.21
N ARG A 182 -3.42 -21.74 2.54
CA ARG A 182 -4.12 -22.64 1.62
C ARG A 182 -4.85 -21.90 0.51
#